data_AF-A0A8J3BYK4-F1
#
_entry.id   AF-A0A8J3BYK4-F1
#
_cell.length_a   1.000
_cell.length_b   1.000
_cell.length_c   1.000
_cell.angle_alpha   90.00
_cell.angle_beta   90.00
_cell.angle_gamma   90.00
#
_symmetry.space_group_name_H-M   'P 1'
#
loop_
_entity.id
_entity.type
_entity.pdbx_description
1 polymer ?
#
loop_
_entity_poly.entity_id
_entity_poly.type
_entity_poly.pdbx_seq_one_letter_code
_entity_poly.pdbx_strand_id
1 'polypeptide(L)'
;MLWLWGYGGGPVSKETYARVWRAARATALTPVQQRSPLARRPYDLRHAAVSLWLNEGVPATQVAEWAGHSVQVLLRVYAKCVDGQYDVALRRIGRAIKE
;
A
#
# COMPACT_ATOMS: atom_id res chain seq x y z
N MET A 1 8.55 -15.96 -9.09
CA MET A 1 9.14 -14.61 -9.13
C MET A 1 8.85 -14.02 -10.51
N LEU A 2 7.89 -13.09 -10.59
CA LEU A 2 7.50 -12.48 -11.85
C LEU A 2 8.48 -11.34 -12.17
N TRP A 3 9.26 -11.47 -13.25
CA TRP A 3 10.15 -10.41 -13.71
C TRP A 3 9.43 -9.55 -14.74
N LEU A 4 9.59 -8.23 -14.64
CA LEU A 4 9.24 -7.32 -15.73
C LEU A 4 10.39 -7.32 -16.73
N TRP A 5 10.12 -7.85 -17.92
CA TRP A 5 11.08 -7.91 -19.01
C TRP A 5 10.98 -6.66 -19.88
N GLY A 6 12.12 -6.05 -20.18
CA GLY A 6 12.23 -5.04 -21.21
C GLY A 6 12.27 -5.67 -22.60
N TYR A 7 12.03 -4.85 -23.62
CA TYR A 7 12.06 -5.28 -25.03
C TYR A 7 13.38 -5.94 -25.46
N GLY A 8 14.49 -5.67 -24.78
CA GLY A 8 15.80 -6.27 -25.05
C GLY A 8 16.01 -7.67 -24.47
N GLY A 9 14.97 -8.33 -23.97
CA GLY A 9 15.10 -9.68 -23.41
C GLY A 9 15.88 -9.73 -22.09
N GLY A 10 15.92 -8.62 -21.35
CA GLY A 10 16.51 -8.51 -20.01
C GLY A 10 15.54 -7.83 -19.04
N PRO A 11 15.81 -7.87 -17.72
CA PRO A 11 15.00 -7.15 -16.73
C PRO A 11 14.93 -5.65 -17.02
N VAL A 12 13.78 -5.04 -16.73
CA VAL A 12 13.63 -3.58 -16.83
C VAL A 12 14.66 -2.87 -15.93
N SER A 13 15.37 -1.88 -16.50
CA SER A 13 16.37 -1.12 -15.75
C SER A 13 15.73 -0.20 -14.69
N LYS A 14 16.50 0.12 -13.65
CA LYS A 14 16.05 1.02 -12.58
C LYS A 14 15.73 2.42 -13.12
N GLU A 15 16.49 2.88 -14.10
CA GLU A 15 16.33 4.18 -14.75
C GLU A 15 15.02 4.22 -15.54
N THR A 16 14.69 3.14 -16.24
CA THR A 16 13.42 3.01 -16.95
C THR A 16 12.26 3.07 -15.98
N TYR A 17 12.34 2.33 -14.88
CA TYR A 17 11.32 2.34 -13.82
C TYR A 17 11.15 3.74 -13.22
N ALA A 18 12.25 4.43 -12.90
CA ALA A 18 12.22 5.79 -12.34
C ALA A 18 11.63 6.82 -13.32
N ARG A 19 11.95 6.70 -14.62
CA ARG A 19 11.41 7.57 -15.67
C ARG A 19 9.90 7.40 -15.82
N VAL A 20 9.43 6.16 -15.96
CA VAL A 20 7.99 5.87 -16.06
C VAL A 20 7.26 6.34 -14.82
N TRP A 21 7.84 6.12 -13.63
CA TRP A 21 7.24 6.59 -12.38
C TRP A 21 7.07 8.11 -12.33
N ARG A 22 8.09 8.87 -12.75
CA ARG A 22 8.01 10.34 -12.78
C ARG A 22 6.92 10.82 -13.75
N ALA A 23 6.80 10.18 -14.90
CA ALA A 23 5.74 10.48 -15.86
C ALA A 23 4.36 10.18 -15.28
N ALA A 24 4.17 9.00 -14.67
CA ALA A 24 2.91 8.63 -14.02
C ALA A 24 2.50 9.63 -12.94
N ARG A 25 3.44 10.10 -12.10
CA ARG A 25 3.16 11.15 -11.10
C ARG A 25 2.73 12.47 -11.73
N ALA A 26 3.32 12.86 -12.86
CA ALA A 26 2.95 14.10 -13.55
C ALA A 26 1.54 14.04 -14.14
N THR A 27 1.11 12.85 -14.58
CA THR A 27 -0.24 12.62 -15.11
C THR A 27 -1.30 12.52 -14.01
N ALA A 28 -1.01 11.83 -12.91
CA ALA A 28 -2.01 11.48 -11.90
C ALA A 28 -2.18 12.52 -10.78
N LEU A 29 -1.17 13.36 -10.52
CA LEU A 29 -1.17 14.28 -9.37
C LEU A 29 -1.39 15.72 -9.82
N THR A 30 -2.08 16.50 -8.98
CA THR A 30 -2.13 17.96 -9.15
C THR A 30 -0.73 18.57 -9.01
N PRO A 31 -0.48 19.78 -9.54
CA PRO A 31 0.83 20.43 -9.41
C PRO A 31 1.31 20.59 -7.95
N VAL A 32 0.38 20.85 -7.03
CA VAL A 32 0.68 20.97 -5.59
C VAL A 32 1.10 19.62 -5.01
N GLN A 33 0.34 18.56 -5.30
CA GLN A 33 0.66 17.20 -4.84
C GLN A 33 1.97 16.70 -5.44
N GLN A 34 2.23 16.98 -6.72
CA GLN A 34 3.44 16.55 -7.40
C GLN A 34 4.72 17.15 -6.77
N ARG A 35 4.65 18.41 -6.31
CA ARG A 35 5.74 19.08 -5.57
C ARG A 35 5.90 18.57 -4.14
N SER A 36 4.87 17.95 -3.57
CA SER A 36 4.92 17.38 -2.23
C SER A 36 5.69 16.04 -2.19
N PRO A 37 6.03 15.53 -1.00
CA PRO A 37 6.59 14.19 -0.83
C PRO A 37 5.66 13.03 -1.23
N LEU A 38 4.40 13.30 -1.60
CA LEU A 38 3.42 12.29 -1.96
C LEU A 38 3.91 11.40 -3.12
N ALA A 39 3.87 10.09 -2.89
CA ALA A 39 4.23 9.06 -3.88
C ALA A 39 5.62 9.29 -4.48
N ARG A 40 6.58 9.85 -3.72
CA ARG A 40 7.90 10.22 -4.22
C ARG A 40 8.65 9.02 -4.78
N ARG A 41 8.47 7.85 -4.19
CA ARG A 41 9.02 6.57 -4.65
C ARG A 41 7.89 5.62 -5.01
N PRO A 42 8.09 4.72 -5.98
CA PRO A 42 7.14 3.65 -6.28
C PRO A 42 6.80 2.79 -5.05
N TYR A 43 7.80 2.57 -4.18
CA TYR A 43 7.63 1.80 -2.94
C TYR A 43 6.64 2.45 -1.95
N ASP A 44 6.38 3.75 -2.06
CA ASP A 44 5.39 4.42 -1.22
C ASP A 44 3.96 3.93 -1.55
N LEU A 45 3.70 3.42 -2.77
CA LEU A 45 2.43 2.77 -3.11
C LEU A 45 2.21 1.47 -2.35
N ARG A 46 3.28 0.70 -2.09
CA ARG A 46 3.17 -0.52 -1.30
C ARG A 46 2.74 -0.21 0.13
N HIS A 47 3.29 0.85 0.71
CA HIS A 47 2.84 1.34 2.00
C HIS A 47 1.37 1.75 1.98
N ALA A 48 0.95 2.51 0.96
CA ALA A 48 -0.43 2.94 0.81
C ALA A 48 -1.41 1.76 0.67
N ALA A 49 -1.08 0.75 -0.15
CA ALA A 49 -1.90 -0.44 -0.35
C ALA A 49 -2.10 -1.24 0.95
N VAL A 50 -1.01 -1.48 1.70
CA VAL A 50 -1.08 -2.20 2.97
C VAL A 50 -1.89 -1.42 4.00
N SER A 51 -1.66 -0.11 4.12
CA SER A 51 -2.46 0.75 5.01
C SER A 51 -3.93 0.76 4.64
N LEU A 52 -4.26 0.77 3.34
CA LEU A 52 -5.64 0.74 2.86
C LEU A 52 -6.34 -0.58 3.23
N TRP A 53 -5.72 -1.73 2.92
CA TRP A 53 -6.31 -3.02 3.25
C TRP A 53 -6.57 -3.18 4.75
N LEU A 54 -5.62 -2.73 5.58
CA LEU A 54 -5.82 -2.72 7.02
C LEU A 54 -7.00 -1.82 7.41
N ASN A 55 -7.08 -0.61 6.86
CA ASN A 55 -8.19 0.34 7.10
C ASN A 55 -9.57 -0.18 6.70
N GLU A 56 -9.66 -0.95 5.62
CA GLU A 56 -10.92 -1.61 5.21
C GLU A 56 -11.29 -2.81 6.11
N GLY A 57 -10.40 -3.14 7.06
CA GLY A 57 -10.60 -4.18 8.05
C GLY A 57 -10.28 -5.59 7.52
N VAL A 58 -9.42 -5.69 6.50
CA VAL A 58 -8.88 -6.98 6.07
C VAL A 58 -8.01 -7.55 7.21
N PRO A 59 -8.13 -8.84 7.54
CA PRO A 59 -7.35 -9.45 8.62
C PRO A 59 -5.85 -9.26 8.44
N ALA A 60 -5.16 -8.87 9.52
CA ALA A 60 -3.72 -8.60 9.54
C ALA A 60 -2.88 -9.79 9.04
N THR A 61 -3.32 -11.02 9.30
CA THR A 61 -2.70 -12.26 8.81
C THR A 61 -2.72 -12.35 7.28
N GLN A 62 -3.88 -12.09 6.67
CA GLN A 62 -4.06 -12.10 5.21
C GLN A 62 -3.24 -10.99 4.54
N VAL A 63 -3.26 -9.79 5.13
CA VAL A 63 -2.47 -8.67 4.62
C VAL A 63 -0.98 -8.97 4.71
N ALA A 64 -0.52 -9.59 5.79
CA ALA A 64 0.88 -9.97 5.98
C ALA A 64 1.33 -10.99 4.92
N GLU A 65 0.48 -11.97 4.62
CA GLU A 65 0.71 -12.96 3.56
C GLU A 65 0.86 -12.30 2.18
N TRP A 66 -0.10 -11.46 1.76
CA TRP A 66 -0.02 -10.75 0.48
C TRP A 66 1.16 -9.78 0.40
N ALA A 67 1.47 -9.13 1.52
CA ALA A 67 2.64 -8.28 1.62
C ALA A 67 3.94 -9.11 1.61
N GLY A 68 3.93 -10.39 1.97
CA GLY A 68 5.17 -11.16 2.16
C GLY A 68 5.98 -10.70 3.36
N HIS A 69 5.31 -10.32 4.45
CA HIS A 69 5.93 -9.97 5.74
C HIS A 69 5.39 -10.87 6.85
N SER A 70 6.07 -10.91 8.00
CA SER A 70 5.47 -11.48 9.21
C SER A 70 4.40 -10.54 9.78
N VAL A 71 3.42 -11.11 10.49
CA VAL A 71 2.37 -10.33 11.19
C VAL A 71 2.99 -9.36 12.20
N GLN A 72 4.08 -9.76 12.87
CA GLN A 72 4.80 -8.91 13.81
C GLN A 72 5.37 -7.66 13.12
N VAL A 73 5.98 -7.82 11.93
CA VAL A 73 6.46 -6.68 11.14
C VAL A 73 5.29 -5.80 10.70
N LEU A 74 4.18 -6.41 10.30
CA LEU A 74 2.99 -5.67 9.89
C LEU A 74 2.44 -4.81 11.03
N LEU A 75 2.25 -5.37 12.23
CA LEU A 75 1.78 -4.61 13.39
C LEU A 75 2.79 -3.51 13.79
N ARG A 76 4.09 -3.80 13.79
CA ARG A 76 5.12 -2.80 14.11
C ARG A 76 5.11 -1.61 13.15
N VAL A 77 4.92 -1.85 11.85
CA VAL A 77 5.05 -0.82 10.81
C VAL A 77 3.72 -0.09 10.54
N TYR A 78 2.59 -0.79 10.68
CA TYR A 78 1.29 -0.30 10.23
C TYR A 78 0.23 -0.14 11.33
N ALA A 79 0.55 -0.39 12.62
CA ALA A 79 -0.43 -0.21 13.71
C ALA A 79 -1.12 1.16 13.71
N LYS A 80 -0.39 2.23 13.40
CA LYS A 80 -0.94 3.59 13.30
C LYS A 80 -1.99 3.77 12.19
N CYS A 81 -2.02 2.87 11.21
CA CYS A 81 -3.00 2.88 10.13
C CYS A 81 -4.27 2.10 10.48
N VAL A 82 -4.42 1.66 11.74
CA VAL A 82 -5.67 1.09 12.27
C VAL A 82 -6.39 2.13 13.16
N ASP A 83 -5.82 3.33 13.29
CA ASP A 83 -6.40 4.41 14.08
C ASP A 83 -7.69 4.94 13.42
N GLY A 84 -8.76 5.10 14.21
CA GLY A 84 -10.12 5.38 13.70
C GLY A 84 -10.98 4.14 13.41
N GLN A 85 -10.42 2.92 13.45
CA GLN A 85 -11.22 1.69 13.34
C GLN A 85 -11.87 1.22 14.64
N TYR A 86 -11.57 1.86 15.77
CA TYR A 86 -12.19 1.51 17.05
C TYR A 86 -13.73 1.54 16.97
N ASP A 87 -14.30 2.63 16.46
CA ASP A 87 -15.74 2.79 16.31
C ASP A 87 -16.33 1.85 15.24
N VAL A 88 -15.58 1.59 14.17
CA VAL A 88 -15.97 0.66 13.10
C VAL A 88 -16.00 -0.78 13.63
N ALA A 89 -14.99 -1.17 14.40
CA ALA A 89 -14.88 -2.48 15.03
C ALA A 89 -15.98 -2.68 16.07
N LEU A 90 -16.24 -1.69 16.93
CA LEU A 90 -17.36 -1.72 17.88
C LEU A 90 -18.71 -1.86 17.19
N ARG A 91 -18.94 -1.14 16.08
CA ARG A 91 -20.17 -1.30 15.28
C ARG A 91 -20.29 -2.70 14.68
N ARG A 92 -19.19 -3.28 14.18
CA ARG A 92 -19.18 -4.66 13.65
C ARG A 92 -19.49 -5.67 14.75
N ILE A 93 -18.87 -5.55 15.93
CA ILE A 93 -19.13 -6.39 17.10
C ILE A 93 -20.60 -6.25 17.54
N GLY A 94 -21.10 -5.02 17.67
CA GLY A 94 -22.48 -4.75 18.05
C GLY A 94 -23.51 -5.28 17.06
N ARG A 95 -23.16 -5.38 15.77
CA ARG A 95 -24.00 -6.06 14.77
C ARG A 95 -24.01 -7.58 14.97
N ALA A 96 -22.83 -8.17 15.14
CA ALA A 96 -22.68 -9.62 15.31
C ALA A 96 -23.30 -10.17 16.61
N ILE A 97 -23.41 -9.36 17.66
CA ILE A 97 -24.06 -9.74 18.93
C ILE A 97 -25.60 -9.61 18.85
N LYS A 98 -26.13 -8.85 17.89
CA LYS A 98 -27.58 -8.63 17.73
C LYS A 98 -28.27 -9.68 16.84
N GLU A 99 -27.50 -10.53 16.19
CA GLU A 99 -27.96 -11.74 15.47
C GLU A 99 -27.90 -12.94 16.42
#